data_AF-A0A246R985-F1
#
_entry.id   AF-A0A246R985-F1
#
_cell.length_a   1.000
_cell.length_b   1.000
_cell.length_c   1.000
_cell.angle_alpha   90.00
_cell.angle_beta   90.00
_cell.angle_gamma   90.00
#
_symmetry.space_group_name_H-M   'P 1'
#
loop_
_entity.id
_entity.type
_entity.pdbx_description
1 polymer ?
#
loop_
_entity_poly.entity_id
_entity_poly.type
_entity_poly.pdbx_seq_one_letter_code
_entity_poly.pdbx_strand_id
1 'polypeptide(L)'
;MLDQPGLMIEQCEHLARLTAEEHVQVHIVPTDAGMYLGLGGQFIIAEMPDGERVAYADNQLTAQIVDTPTDVATLARTWEIVRNEALPRRQAIELIEEVAKPWT
;
A
#
# COMPACT_ATOMS: atom_id res chain seq x y z
N MET A 1 -17.83 7.18 13.77
CA MET A 1 -17.96 8.43 12.99
C MET A 1 -17.01 8.33 11.81
N LEU A 2 -17.39 7.54 10.79
CA LEU A 2 -16.54 7.23 9.62
C LEU A 2 -16.94 8.04 8.37
N ASP A 3 -17.94 8.92 8.49
CA ASP A 3 -18.56 9.61 7.37
C ASP A 3 -18.67 11.11 7.64
N GLN A 4 -17.54 11.73 8.04
CA GLN A 4 -17.46 13.19 8.08
C GLN A 4 -17.20 13.69 6.65
N PRO A 5 -18.08 14.53 6.09
CA PRO A 5 -17.83 15.16 4.81
C PRO A 5 -16.51 15.93 4.88
N GLY A 6 -15.53 15.54 4.05
CA GLY A 6 -14.20 16.15 3.99
C GLY A 6 -13.05 15.30 4.51
N LEU A 7 -13.29 14.29 5.36
CA LEU A 7 -12.20 13.47 5.92
C LEU A 7 -11.41 12.72 4.83
N MET A 8 -12.12 12.14 3.85
CA MET A 8 -11.48 11.44 2.72
C MET A 8 -10.67 12.40 1.83
N ILE A 9 -11.14 13.65 1.68
CA ILE A 9 -10.40 14.68 0.95
C ILE A 9 -9.08 14.98 1.66
N GLU A 10 -9.12 15.27 2.96
CA GLU A 10 -7.91 15.56 3.76
C GLU A 10 -6.90 14.40 3.73
N GLN A 11 -7.40 13.15 3.79
CA GLN A 11 -6.57 11.95 3.68
C GLN A 11 -5.91 11.82 2.30
N CYS A 12 -6.67 12.01 1.22
CA CYS A 12 -6.14 11.96 -0.14
C CYS A 12 -5.15 13.11 -0.41
N GLU A 13 -5.43 14.32 0.07
CA GLU A 13 -4.48 15.45 0.00
C GLU A 13 -3.18 15.14 0.75
N HIS A 14 -3.27 14.49 1.90
CA HIS A 14 -2.08 14.07 2.64
C HIS A 14 -1.25 13.03 1.85
N LEU A 15 -1.91 12.02 1.28
CA LEU A 15 -1.25 11.04 0.42
C LEU A 15 -0.61 11.70 -0.81
N ALA A 16 -1.29 12.65 -1.46
CA ALA A 16 -0.76 13.41 -2.59
C ALA A 16 0.54 14.13 -2.20
N ARG A 17 0.55 14.83 -1.06
CA ARG A 17 1.77 15.50 -0.54
C ARG A 17 2.91 14.51 -0.31
N LEU A 18 2.62 13.35 0.28
CA LEU A 18 3.63 12.32 0.52
C LEU A 18 4.23 11.77 -0.77
N THR A 19 3.48 11.74 -1.88
CA THR A 19 4.04 11.25 -3.16
C THR A 19 5.16 12.11 -3.73
N ALA A 20 5.34 13.36 -3.25
CA ALA A 20 6.45 14.23 -3.62
C ALA A 20 7.79 13.83 -2.96
N GLU A 21 7.75 13.04 -1.89
CA GLU A 21 8.94 12.57 -1.19
C GLU A 21 9.61 11.43 -1.96
N GLU A 22 10.93 11.50 -2.19
CA GLU A 22 11.67 10.49 -2.97
C GLU A 22 11.64 9.09 -2.35
N HIS A 23 11.46 9.02 -1.03
CA HIS A 23 11.41 7.78 -0.26
C HIS A 23 10.00 7.21 -0.11
N VAL A 24 8.98 7.84 -0.72
CA VAL A 24 7.58 7.38 -0.66
C VAL A 24 7.03 7.04 -2.04
N GLN A 25 6.45 5.84 -2.14
CA GLN A 25 5.76 5.38 -3.33
C GLN A 25 4.37 4.89 -2.95
N VAL A 26 3.35 5.50 -3.54
CA VAL A 26 1.96 5.09 -3.37
C VAL A 26 1.53 4.33 -4.62
N HIS A 27 0.99 3.13 -4.41
CA HIS A 27 0.46 2.28 -5.45
C HIS A 27 -1.04 2.10 -5.25
N ILE A 28 -1.81 2.21 -6.33
CA ILE A 28 -3.25 1.98 -6.33
C ILE A 28 -3.53 0.81 -7.26
N VAL A 29 -4.12 -0.25 -6.73
CA VAL A 29 -4.66 -1.34 -7.54
C VAL A 29 -6.07 -0.92 -7.99
N PRO A 30 -6.36 -0.88 -9.30
CA PRO A 30 -7.66 -0.46 -9.78
C PRO A 30 -8.73 -1.51 -9.45
N THR A 31 -9.98 -1.08 -9.35
CA THR A 31 -11.10 -1.93 -8.92
C THR A 31 -11.45 -3.03 -9.94
N ASP A 32 -11.01 -2.90 -11.18
CA ASP A 32 -11.19 -3.87 -12.26
C ASP A 32 -10.03 -4.88 -12.40
N ALA A 33 -8.99 -4.81 -11.56
CA ALA A 33 -7.88 -5.77 -11.53
C ALA A 33 -8.32 -7.22 -11.16
N GLY A 34 -9.55 -7.38 -10.66
CA GLY A 34 -10.09 -8.69 -10.30
C GLY A 34 -9.39 -9.28 -9.06
N MET A 35 -9.10 -10.58 -9.10
CA MET A 35 -8.48 -11.29 -7.98
C MET A 35 -6.95 -11.22 -8.06
N TYR A 36 -6.32 -10.63 -7.06
CA TYR A 36 -4.87 -10.51 -6.94
C TYR A 36 -4.40 -10.87 -5.51
N LEU A 37 -3.11 -11.19 -5.36
CA LEU A 37 -2.56 -11.70 -4.09
C LEU A 37 -2.66 -10.72 -2.92
N GLY A 38 -2.81 -9.41 -3.19
CA GLY A 38 -2.97 -8.39 -2.15
C GLY A 38 -4.29 -8.49 -1.40
N LEU A 39 -5.27 -9.24 -1.92
CA LEU A 39 -6.53 -9.53 -1.21
C LEU A 39 -6.36 -10.59 -0.10
N GLY A 40 -5.18 -11.22 0.00
CA GLY A 40 -4.89 -12.23 1.02
C GLY A 40 -4.66 -11.67 2.43
N GLY A 41 -4.50 -10.35 2.58
CA GLY A 41 -4.27 -9.68 3.85
C GLY A 41 -3.17 -8.63 3.77
N GLN A 42 -3.10 -7.78 4.79
CA GLN A 42 -2.07 -6.74 4.88
C GLN A 42 -0.76 -7.32 5.42
N PHE A 43 0.35 -6.77 4.93
CA PHE A 43 1.67 -7.05 5.46
C PHE A 43 2.60 -5.86 5.30
N ILE A 44 3.67 -5.85 6.10
CA ILE A 44 4.76 -4.88 6.08
C ILE A 44 6.06 -5.66 5.99
N ILE A 45 7.01 -5.19 5.17
CA ILE A 45 8.38 -5.71 5.14
C ILE A 45 9.30 -4.57 5.54
N ALA A 46 10.18 -4.82 6.50
CA ALA A 46 11.21 -3.91 6.94
C ALA A 46 12.59 -4.49 6.61
N GLU A 47 13.48 -3.64 6.12
CA GLU A 47 14.89 -3.95 5.96
C GLU A 47 15.69 -3.15 6.98
N MET A 48 16.48 -3.86 7.79
CA MET A 48 17.32 -3.31 8.83
C MET A 48 18.64 -2.79 8.22
N PRO A 49 19.36 -1.88 8.91
CA PRO A 49 20.60 -1.31 8.38
C PRO A 49 21.73 -2.32 8.08
N ASP A 50 21.68 -3.51 8.66
CA ASP A 50 22.60 -4.62 8.42
C ASP A 50 22.16 -5.56 7.27
N GLY A 51 21.03 -5.26 6.63
CA GLY A 51 20.45 -6.03 5.53
C GLY A 51 19.53 -7.18 5.99
N GLU A 52 19.32 -7.37 7.29
CA GLU A 52 18.32 -8.29 7.78
C GLU A 52 16.92 -7.80 7.38
N ARG A 53 16.05 -8.72 6.94
CA ARG A 53 14.67 -8.38 6.61
C ARG A 53 13.72 -9.10 7.54
N VAL A 54 12.80 -8.35 8.12
CA VAL A 54 11.70 -8.84 8.94
C VAL A 54 10.39 -8.41 8.31
N ALA A 55 9.33 -9.16 8.56
CA ALA A 55 8.01 -8.83 8.09
C ALA A 55 6.99 -8.92 9.21
N TYR A 56 5.90 -8.19 9.01
CA TYR A 56 4.71 -8.25 9.83
C TYR A 56 3.57 -8.62 8.90
N ALA A 57 2.88 -9.72 9.18
CA ALA A 57 1.69 -10.12 8.44
C ALA A 57 0.50 -10.14 9.39
N ASP A 58 -0.53 -9.38 9.06
CA ASP A 58 -1.77 -9.40 9.82
C ASP A 58 -2.72 -10.39 9.16
N ASN A 59 -3.15 -11.40 9.93
CA ASN A 59 -4.20 -12.30 9.51
C ASN A 59 -5.47 -12.00 10.31
N GLN A 60 -6.61 -12.57 9.90
CA GLN A 60 -7.92 -12.27 10.52
C GLN A 60 -8.01 -12.64 12.02
N LEU A 61 -7.02 -13.35 12.57
CA LEU A 61 -7.04 -13.86 13.95
C LEU A 61 -5.87 -13.32 14.80
N THR A 62 -4.70 -13.08 14.20
CA THR A 62 -3.47 -12.74 14.91
C THR A 62 -2.49 -12.00 14.01
N ALA A 63 -1.84 -11.01 14.61
CA ALA A 63 -0.64 -10.38 14.08
C ALA A 63 0.57 -11.30 14.23
N GLN A 64 1.34 -11.51 13.16
CA GLN A 64 2.53 -12.36 13.18
C GLN A 64 3.77 -11.56 12.75
N ILE A 65 4.79 -11.57 13.61
CA ILE A 65 6.15 -11.14 13.24
C ILE A 65 6.83 -12.34 12.57
N VAL A 66 7.39 -12.11 11.39
CA VAL A 66 8.01 -13.11 10.54
C VAL A 66 9.47 -12.70 10.31
N ASP A 67 10.40 -13.48 10.81
CA ASP A 67 11.85 -13.28 10.67
C ASP A 67 12.53 -14.41 9.87
N THR A 68 11.78 -15.47 9.54
CA THR A 68 12.31 -16.59 8.76
C THR A 68 12.56 -16.15 7.32
N PRO A 69 13.80 -16.25 6.79
CA PRO A 69 14.15 -15.68 5.49
C PRO A 69 13.28 -16.15 4.31
N THR A 70 12.81 -17.41 4.33
CA THR A 70 11.93 -17.97 3.28
C THR A 70 10.56 -17.32 3.26
N ASP A 71 10.04 -16.97 4.43
CA ASP A 71 8.70 -16.44 4.59
C ASP A 71 8.70 -14.95 4.26
N VAL A 72 9.74 -14.22 4.69
CA VAL A 72 10.00 -12.84 4.27
C VAL A 72 10.18 -12.75 2.75
N ALA A 73 10.93 -13.69 2.14
CA ALA A 73 11.07 -13.75 0.69
C ALA A 73 9.74 -14.03 -0.03
N THR A 74 8.85 -14.82 0.58
CA THR A 74 7.50 -15.08 0.06
C THR A 74 6.67 -13.80 0.05
N LEU A 75 6.66 -13.05 1.15
CA LEU A 75 5.97 -11.75 1.22
C LEU A 75 6.56 -10.73 0.25
N ALA A 76 7.89 -10.70 0.09
CA ALA A 76 8.54 -9.84 -0.89
C ALA A 76 8.10 -10.18 -2.32
N ARG A 77 8.00 -11.46 -2.68
CA ARG A 77 7.45 -11.88 -3.98
C ARG A 77 5.98 -11.48 -4.12
N THR A 78 5.18 -11.62 -3.08
CA THR A 78 3.78 -11.17 -3.08
C THR A 78 3.69 -9.67 -3.35
N TRP A 79 4.52 -8.86 -2.69
CA TRP A 79 4.60 -7.41 -2.94
C TRP A 79 4.90 -7.10 -4.41
N GLU A 80 5.88 -7.77 -5.01
CA GLU A 80 6.23 -7.58 -6.42
C GLU A 80 5.06 -7.90 -7.36
N ILE A 81 4.28 -8.94 -7.05
CA ILE A 81 3.08 -9.30 -7.83
C ILE A 81 1.99 -8.24 -7.66
N VAL A 82 1.72 -7.80 -6.43
CA VAL A 82 0.72 -6.74 -6.16
C VAL A 82 1.09 -5.45 -6.87
N ARG A 83 2.38 -5.09 -6.88
CA ARG A 83 2.86 -3.90 -7.58
C ARG A 83 2.62 -3.95 -9.09
N ASN A 84 2.63 -5.14 -9.69
CA ASN A 84 2.36 -5.31 -11.13
C ASN A 84 0.88 -5.11 -11.49
N GLU A 85 -0.03 -5.34 -10.55
CA GLU A 85 -1.46 -5.06 -10.72
C GLU A 85 -1.81 -3.59 -10.47
N ALA A 86 -0.87 -2.82 -9.90
CA ALA A 86 -1.10 -1.42 -9.60
C ALA A 86 -0.98 -0.54 -10.85
N LEU A 87 -1.70 0.58 -10.82
CA LEU A 87 -1.58 1.64 -11.82
C LEU A 87 -0.12 2.13 -11.93
N PRO A 88 0.31 2.58 -13.13
CA PRO A 88 1.55 3.32 -13.29
C PRO A 88 1.60 4.50 -12.32
N ARG A 89 2.76 4.78 -11.72
CA ARG A 89 2.96 5.81 -10.68
C ARG A 89 2.28 7.15 -11.01
N ARG A 90 2.43 7.65 -12.24
CA ARG A 90 1.82 8.92 -12.66
C ARG A 90 0.30 8.87 -12.59
N GLN A 91 -0.32 7.77 -13.03
CA GLN A 91 -1.77 7.60 -13.00
C GLN A 91 -2.30 7.46 -11.56
N ALA A 92 -1.54 6.80 -10.68
CA ALA A 92 -1.89 6.72 -9.27
C ALA A 92 -1.89 8.11 -8.59
N ILE A 93 -0.86 8.94 -8.86
CA ILE A 93 -0.79 10.32 -8.33
C ILE A 93 -1.95 11.16 -8.87
N GLU A 94 -2.18 11.13 -10.19
CA GLU A 94 -3.30 11.84 -10.83
C GLU A 94 -4.64 11.42 -10.19
N LEU A 95 -4.87 10.12 -9.97
CA LEU A 95 -6.08 9.64 -9.33
C LEU A 95 -6.24 10.18 -7.90
N ILE A 96 -5.19 10.18 -7.08
CA ILE A 96 -5.22 10.71 -5.71
C ILE A 96 -5.54 12.21 -5.72
N GLU A 97 -4.93 12.97 -6.62
CA GLU A 97 -5.17 14.41 -6.76
C GLU A 97 -6.59 14.72 -7.25
N GLU A 98 -7.14 13.92 -8.17
CA GLU A 98 -8.51 14.10 -8.65
C GLU A 98 -9.54 13.83 -7.54
N VAL A 99 -9.39 12.75 -6.76
CA VAL A 99 -10.34 12.43 -5.68
C VAL A 99 -10.21 13.34 -4.46
N ALA A 100 -9.07 14.02 -4.31
CA ALA A 100 -8.87 15.05 -3.30
C ALA A 100 -9.61 16.37 -3.63
N LYS A 101 -10.16 16.52 -4.84
CA LYS A 101 -10.95 17.73 -5.17
C LYS A 101 -12.32 17.65 -4.50
N PRO A 102 -12.82 18.76 -3.91
CA PRO A 102 -14.18 18.81 -3.41
C PRO A 102 -15.17 18.60 -4.56
N TRP A 103 -16.13 17.70 -4.35
CA TRP A 103 -17.25 17.48 -5.25
C TRP A 103 -18.09 18.77 -5.26
N THR A 104 -18.15 19.43 -6.41
CA THR A 104 -19.00 20.62 -6.63
C THR A 104 -20.26 20.24 -7.39
#